data_AF-A0AAE0G5W0-F1
#
_entry.id   AF-A0AAE0G5W0-F1
#
_cell.length_a   1.000
_cell.length_b   1.000
_cell.length_c   1.000
_cell.angle_alpha   90.00
_cell.angle_beta   90.00
_cell.angle_gamma   90.00
#
_symmetry.space_group_name_H-M   'P 1'
#
loop_
_entity.id
_entity.type
_entity.pdbx_description
1 polymer ?
#
loop_
_entity_poly.entity_id
_entity_poly.type
_entity_poly.pdbx_seq_one_letter_code
_entity_poly.pdbx_strand_id
1 'polypeptide(L)'
;TGDGSTCIDVDECAADADPSYGGCFRDAVARVATTCTNVAASPEAPEGRVCGPCPDGYKGSGETGCVQVPSCATSNGGCWMGSGEYSEFSTTCTDMPGTGGTECGACPSGFSGTGDTGCVDTDGCVLEPCFPGVTCTDVRPPGEGRLCEYEGPEATVPWSCPEGFHGDGAQCTQCQLAVQIIDSTAQSGVETRAGWHKGRRAQLTGQLDGLDHPNCTNQEGTHFVWEGASSDGASMVLTPESNKANTLRLSIPKRDLQVGLSYQLALRAYMAGAPTVRDAATSWFFVETQPLVAVINGGGVVTGSSNTLELSAADSVDPDGEPGLFTCAWVCSRTDGTDVCRDNKGTALPSMMYNTSLALTLLGGASGVNYTFVVHISKGSRQSSADTWLTIFDSPSPVVTMEPHVEKVGRPAQPHMAAVGGV
;
A
#
# COMPACT_ATOMS: atom_id res chain seq x y z
N THR A 1 -43.36 91.05 -32.67
CA THR A 1 -42.48 92.26 -32.69
C THR A 1 -42.95 93.20 -33.79
N GLY A 2 -42.63 94.48 -33.74
CA GLY A 2 -43.12 95.41 -34.76
C GLY A 2 -42.75 96.87 -34.50
N ASP A 3 -42.95 97.71 -35.52
CA ASP A 3 -42.71 99.15 -35.48
C ASP A 3 -43.95 99.97 -35.06
N GLY A 4 -45.00 99.27 -34.60
CA GLY A 4 -46.28 99.86 -34.21
C GLY A 4 -47.24 100.12 -35.37
N SER A 5 -46.81 99.92 -36.62
CA SER A 5 -47.62 99.98 -37.85
C SER A 5 -47.72 98.63 -38.56
N THR A 6 -46.68 97.82 -38.47
CA THR A 6 -46.68 96.40 -38.82
C THR A 6 -46.23 95.59 -37.62
N CYS A 7 -47.05 94.62 -37.21
CA CYS A 7 -46.75 93.70 -36.14
C CYS A 7 -46.71 92.30 -36.72
N ILE A 8 -45.57 91.63 -36.55
CA ILE A 8 -45.44 90.21 -36.83
C ILE A 8 -45.41 89.45 -35.51
N ASP A 9 -45.82 88.20 -35.57
CA ASP A 9 -45.70 87.27 -34.45
C ASP A 9 -44.24 87.20 -33.98
N VAL A 10 -44.03 87.14 -32.67
CA VAL A 10 -42.71 86.76 -32.15
C VAL A 10 -42.63 85.25 -32.23
N ASP A 11 -41.43 84.70 -32.45
CA ASP A 11 -41.24 83.26 -32.27
C ASP A 11 -40.73 83.00 -30.86
N GLU A 12 -41.64 82.76 -29.91
CA GLU A 12 -41.28 82.49 -28.51
C GLU A 12 -40.50 81.18 -28.35
N CYS A 13 -40.52 80.29 -29.35
CA CYS A 13 -39.83 78.99 -29.30
C CYS A 13 -38.41 79.03 -29.91
N ALA A 14 -38.03 80.12 -30.58
CA ALA A 14 -36.70 80.26 -31.17
C ALA A 14 -35.60 80.47 -30.10
N ALA A 15 -34.45 79.80 -30.26
CA ALA A 15 -33.35 79.80 -29.30
C ALA A 15 -32.75 81.20 -28.99
N ASP A 16 -32.91 82.15 -29.92
CA ASP A 16 -32.42 83.53 -29.77
C ASP A 16 -33.48 84.49 -29.19
N ALA A 17 -34.75 84.06 -29.10
CA ALA A 17 -35.87 84.88 -28.63
C ALA A 17 -36.15 84.68 -27.12
N ASP A 18 -35.95 83.47 -26.59
CA ASP A 18 -36.03 83.18 -25.15
C ASP A 18 -35.03 82.09 -24.73
N PRO A 19 -34.07 82.40 -23.82
CA PRO A 19 -33.17 81.39 -23.26
C PRO A 19 -33.88 80.27 -22.46
N SER A 20 -35.17 80.44 -22.16
CA SER A 20 -36.01 79.51 -21.39
C SER A 20 -36.85 78.57 -22.28
N TYR A 21 -36.62 78.55 -23.60
CA TYR A 21 -37.38 77.73 -24.56
C TYR A 21 -38.89 78.02 -24.48
N GLY A 22 -39.23 79.30 -24.60
CA GLY A 22 -40.57 79.85 -24.42
C GLY A 22 -41.07 79.82 -22.98
N GLY A 23 -40.41 79.15 -22.03
CA GLY A 23 -40.99 78.81 -20.72
C GLY A 23 -41.63 77.41 -20.68
N CYS A 24 -41.57 76.67 -21.79
CA CYS A 24 -41.94 75.27 -21.81
C CYS A 24 -40.93 74.39 -21.06
N PHE A 25 -41.42 73.28 -20.49
CA PHE A 25 -40.60 72.35 -19.73
C PHE A 25 -39.35 71.92 -20.49
N ARG A 26 -38.19 72.14 -19.86
CA ARG A 26 -36.89 71.69 -20.32
C ARG A 26 -36.05 71.26 -19.13
N ASP A 27 -35.56 70.03 -19.17
CA ASP A 27 -34.57 69.52 -18.23
C ASP A 27 -33.20 69.54 -18.91
N ALA A 28 -32.38 70.50 -18.51
CA ALA A 28 -31.05 70.71 -19.08
C ALA A 28 -30.06 69.59 -18.73
N VAL A 29 -30.30 68.86 -17.62
CA VAL A 29 -29.45 67.76 -17.16
C VAL A 29 -29.78 66.50 -17.97
N ALA A 30 -31.07 66.22 -18.13
CA ALA A 30 -31.60 65.10 -18.91
C ALA A 30 -31.53 65.29 -20.43
N ARG A 31 -31.33 66.53 -20.91
CA ARG A 31 -31.47 66.92 -22.33
C ARG A 31 -32.84 66.56 -22.93
N VAL A 32 -33.89 66.68 -22.12
CA VAL A 32 -35.28 66.43 -22.50
C VAL A 32 -36.07 67.73 -22.46
N ALA A 33 -36.94 67.95 -23.44
CA ALA A 33 -37.87 69.08 -23.46
C ALA A 33 -39.21 68.64 -24.03
N THR A 34 -40.29 69.28 -23.59
CA THR A 34 -41.55 69.21 -24.33
C THR A 34 -41.41 69.94 -25.66
N THR A 35 -42.31 69.72 -26.60
CA THR A 35 -42.34 70.48 -27.86
C THR A 35 -42.90 71.88 -27.59
N CYS A 36 -42.17 72.94 -27.93
CA CYS A 36 -42.73 74.29 -27.99
C CYS A 36 -43.25 74.54 -29.41
N THR A 37 -44.52 74.94 -29.52
CA THR A 37 -45.14 75.33 -30.80
C THR A 37 -45.45 76.82 -30.79
N ASN A 38 -44.83 77.56 -31.71
CA ASN A 38 -45.07 78.99 -31.88
C ASN A 38 -46.43 79.25 -32.53
N VAL A 39 -47.24 80.13 -31.95
CA VAL A 39 -48.59 80.45 -32.44
C VAL A 39 -48.91 81.93 -32.25
N ALA A 40 -49.69 82.52 -33.13
CA ALA A 40 -50.16 83.89 -32.91
C ALA A 40 -50.92 84.01 -31.57
N ALA A 41 -50.54 85.01 -30.77
CA ALA A 41 -51.15 85.26 -29.47
C ALA A 41 -52.68 85.40 -29.59
N SER A 42 -53.40 84.62 -28.77
CA SER A 42 -54.87 84.53 -28.77
C SER A 42 -55.39 84.35 -27.34
N PRO A 43 -56.70 84.50 -27.08
CA PRO A 43 -57.26 84.20 -25.76
C PRO A 43 -56.95 82.78 -25.26
N GLU A 44 -56.82 81.82 -26.18
CA GLU A 44 -56.48 80.43 -25.87
C GLU A 44 -54.96 80.18 -25.71
N ALA A 45 -54.11 81.03 -26.29
CA ALA A 45 -52.65 81.00 -26.15
C ALA A 45 -52.11 82.43 -25.92
N PRO A 46 -52.33 82.99 -24.70
CA PRO A 46 -52.03 84.39 -24.42
C PRO A 46 -50.54 84.73 -24.45
N GLU A 47 -49.68 83.71 -24.39
CA GLU A 47 -48.22 83.84 -24.41
C GLU A 47 -47.60 83.64 -25.81
N GLY A 48 -48.41 83.53 -26.88
CA GLY A 48 -47.88 83.33 -28.24
C GLY A 48 -47.30 81.93 -28.51
N ARG A 49 -47.50 81.00 -27.58
CA ARG A 49 -46.95 79.64 -27.67
C ARG A 49 -47.90 78.62 -27.06
N VAL A 50 -47.68 77.36 -27.44
CA VAL A 50 -48.30 76.20 -26.78
C VAL A 50 -47.21 75.20 -26.45
N CYS A 51 -47.12 74.81 -25.17
CA CYS A 51 -46.32 73.65 -24.79
C CYS A 51 -47.05 72.35 -25.09
N GLY A 52 -46.32 71.41 -25.64
CA GLY A 52 -46.76 70.03 -25.80
C GLY A 52 -46.95 69.31 -24.47
N PRO A 53 -47.40 68.04 -24.52
CA PRO A 53 -47.44 67.18 -23.35
C PRO A 53 -46.04 66.94 -22.78
N CYS A 54 -45.97 66.43 -21.55
CA CYS A 54 -44.70 65.98 -21.00
C CYS A 54 -44.10 64.85 -21.87
N PRO A 55 -42.77 64.85 -22.07
CA PRO A 55 -42.08 63.75 -22.74
C PRO A 55 -42.28 62.41 -22.03
N ASP A 56 -42.08 61.31 -22.76
CA ASP A 56 -42.19 59.96 -22.20
C ASP A 56 -41.33 59.81 -20.93
N GLY A 57 -41.89 59.19 -19.90
CA GLY A 57 -41.25 59.06 -18.58
C GLY A 57 -41.44 60.27 -17.65
N TYR A 58 -42.13 61.33 -18.07
CA TYR A 58 -42.47 62.47 -17.23
C TYR A 58 -44.00 62.67 -17.11
N LYS A 59 -44.46 63.14 -15.94
CA LYS A 59 -45.87 63.50 -15.67
C LYS A 59 -45.98 64.99 -15.32
N GLY A 60 -47.15 65.55 -15.56
CA GLY A 60 -47.43 66.98 -15.34
C GLY A 60 -47.92 67.63 -16.62
N SER A 61 -47.57 68.90 -16.82
CA SER A 61 -47.84 69.60 -18.06
C SER A 61 -46.57 70.28 -18.58
N GLY A 62 -46.44 70.41 -19.90
CA GLY A 62 -45.32 71.15 -20.49
C GLY A 62 -45.27 72.62 -20.06
N GLU A 63 -46.39 73.16 -19.56
CA GLU A 63 -46.55 74.56 -19.15
C GLU A 63 -46.13 74.80 -17.70
N THR A 64 -46.59 73.95 -16.78
CA THR A 64 -46.35 74.12 -15.33
C THR A 64 -45.16 73.32 -14.82
N GLY A 65 -44.53 72.54 -15.70
CA GLY A 65 -43.41 71.66 -15.38
C GLY A 65 -43.78 70.18 -15.41
N CYS A 66 -42.83 69.40 -15.88
CA CYS A 66 -42.89 67.96 -15.92
C CYS A 66 -41.95 67.38 -14.85
N VAL A 67 -42.39 66.33 -14.16
CA VAL A 67 -41.61 65.61 -13.16
C VAL A 67 -41.37 64.20 -13.66
N GLN A 68 -40.13 63.73 -13.58
CA GLN A 68 -39.79 62.36 -13.95
C GLN A 68 -40.59 61.39 -13.08
N VAL A 69 -41.23 60.42 -13.71
CA VAL A 69 -41.81 59.29 -13.00
C VAL A 69 -40.66 58.31 -12.76
N PRO A 70 -40.27 58.04 -11.50
CA PRO A 70 -39.26 57.01 -11.25
C PRO A 70 -39.82 55.66 -11.70
N SER A 71 -39.22 55.10 -12.74
CA SER A 71 -39.60 53.82 -13.32
C SER A 71 -39.32 52.68 -12.36
N CYS A 72 -38.23 52.78 -11.57
CA CYS A 72 -37.90 51.84 -10.51
C CYS A 72 -38.95 51.74 -9.39
N ALA A 73 -39.75 52.81 -9.16
CA ALA A 73 -40.78 52.80 -8.13
C ALA A 73 -41.98 51.88 -8.47
N THR A 74 -42.11 51.47 -9.74
CA THR A 74 -43.17 50.57 -10.20
C THR A 74 -42.57 49.25 -10.68
N SER A 75 -42.92 48.14 -10.03
CA SER A 75 -42.45 46.79 -10.42
C SER A 75 -40.91 46.70 -10.58
N ASN A 76 -40.16 47.41 -9.74
CA ASN A 76 -38.70 47.50 -9.80
C ASN A 76 -38.15 47.91 -11.18
N GLY A 77 -38.89 48.73 -11.93
CA GLY A 77 -38.48 49.17 -13.27
C GLY A 77 -38.46 48.07 -14.33
N GLY A 78 -39.00 46.88 -14.03
CA GLY A 78 -38.84 45.69 -14.86
C GLY A 78 -37.56 44.90 -14.58
N CYS A 79 -36.70 45.36 -13.67
CA CYS A 79 -35.55 44.61 -13.22
C CYS A 79 -35.95 43.36 -12.46
N TRP A 80 -35.14 42.32 -12.59
CA TRP A 80 -35.42 41.01 -12.04
C TRP A 80 -35.69 41.08 -10.54
N MET A 81 -36.79 40.45 -10.16
CA MET A 81 -37.10 40.14 -8.78
C MET A 81 -37.25 38.63 -8.67
N GLY A 82 -36.64 38.06 -7.65
CA GLY A 82 -36.75 36.65 -7.35
C GLY A 82 -38.20 36.25 -7.12
N SER A 83 -38.48 34.97 -7.38
CA SER A 83 -39.81 34.41 -7.25
C SER A 83 -39.75 33.08 -6.50
N GLY A 84 -40.87 32.66 -5.92
CA GLY A 84 -40.92 31.44 -5.11
C GLY A 84 -39.97 31.50 -3.92
N GLU A 85 -39.11 30.49 -3.80
CA GLU A 85 -38.12 30.38 -2.72
C GLU A 85 -37.07 31.50 -2.71
N TYR A 86 -36.91 32.24 -3.82
CA TYR A 86 -35.92 33.30 -3.97
C TYR A 86 -36.53 34.71 -3.87
N SER A 87 -37.75 34.86 -3.36
CA SER A 87 -38.51 36.13 -3.36
C SER A 87 -37.86 37.29 -2.57
N GLU A 88 -36.87 37.01 -1.72
CA GLU A 88 -36.08 38.01 -1.01
C GLU A 88 -34.97 38.65 -1.86
N PHE A 89 -34.63 38.08 -3.01
CA PHE A 89 -33.56 38.58 -3.89
C PHE A 89 -34.13 39.45 -4.99
N SER A 90 -33.41 40.52 -5.34
CA SER A 90 -33.74 41.37 -6.47
C SER A 90 -32.50 42.04 -7.01
N THR A 91 -32.50 42.31 -8.30
CA THR A 91 -31.51 43.18 -8.92
C THR A 91 -31.79 44.64 -8.56
N THR A 92 -30.73 45.42 -8.31
CA THR A 92 -30.83 46.86 -8.08
C THR A 92 -31.37 47.56 -9.33
N CYS A 93 -32.43 48.35 -9.20
CA CYS A 93 -32.91 49.22 -10.27
C CYS A 93 -32.38 50.64 -10.10
N THR A 94 -31.86 51.23 -11.18
CA THR A 94 -31.46 52.65 -11.23
C THR A 94 -32.24 53.37 -12.31
N ASP A 95 -32.93 54.46 -11.96
CA ASP A 95 -33.63 55.30 -12.94
C ASP A 95 -32.60 56.03 -13.81
N MET A 96 -32.74 55.94 -15.13
CA MET A 96 -31.89 56.69 -16.05
C MET A 96 -32.41 58.14 -16.18
N PRO A 97 -31.59 59.17 -15.88
CA PRO A 97 -32.00 60.55 -16.08
C PRO A 97 -32.27 60.83 -17.57
N GLY A 98 -33.45 61.36 -17.88
CA GLY A 98 -33.76 61.88 -19.22
C GLY A 98 -34.18 60.91 -20.30
N THR A 99 -34.38 59.63 -20.00
CA THR A 99 -34.96 58.69 -20.98
C THR A 99 -36.25 58.05 -20.51
N GLY A 100 -36.63 58.27 -19.25
CA GLY A 100 -37.70 57.52 -18.60
C GLY A 100 -37.39 56.03 -18.44
N GLY A 101 -36.18 55.59 -18.83
CA GLY A 101 -35.74 54.21 -18.79
C GLY A 101 -35.14 53.82 -17.44
N THR A 102 -34.80 52.54 -17.33
CA THR A 102 -34.22 51.93 -16.13
C THR A 102 -32.97 51.17 -16.53
N GLU A 103 -31.98 51.15 -15.64
CA GLU A 103 -30.82 50.28 -15.74
C GLU A 103 -30.87 49.27 -14.59
N CYS A 104 -30.84 47.99 -14.93
CA CYS A 104 -30.79 46.92 -13.95
C CYS A 104 -29.33 46.60 -13.62
N GLY A 105 -29.04 46.44 -12.34
CA GLY A 105 -27.74 46.01 -11.85
C GLY A 105 -27.42 44.56 -12.20
N ALA A 106 -26.26 44.09 -11.74
CA ALA A 106 -25.91 42.67 -11.84
C ALA A 106 -26.87 41.79 -11.01
N CYS A 107 -26.89 40.50 -11.34
CA CYS A 107 -27.53 39.50 -10.49
C CYS A 107 -26.85 39.43 -9.11
N PRO A 108 -27.61 39.18 -8.02
CA PRO A 108 -27.03 38.95 -6.70
C PRO A 108 -26.06 37.75 -6.70
N SER A 109 -25.18 37.68 -5.71
CA SER A 109 -24.29 36.52 -5.50
C SER A 109 -25.06 35.21 -5.51
N GLY A 110 -24.44 34.16 -6.08
CA GLY A 110 -25.08 32.87 -6.32
C GLY A 110 -25.95 32.83 -7.58
N PHE A 111 -26.25 33.95 -8.24
CA PHE A 111 -27.02 33.97 -9.49
C PHE A 111 -26.21 34.41 -10.71
N SER A 112 -26.59 33.90 -11.87
CA SER A 112 -26.06 34.31 -13.18
C SER A 112 -27.16 34.90 -14.06
N GLY A 113 -26.80 35.84 -14.94
CA GLY A 113 -27.74 36.54 -15.82
C GLY A 113 -27.41 38.02 -16.00
N THR A 114 -28.32 38.76 -16.65
CA THR A 114 -28.14 40.19 -16.92
C THR A 114 -28.89 41.09 -15.94
N GLY A 115 -29.75 40.55 -15.07
CA GLY A 115 -30.61 41.34 -14.17
C GLY A 115 -31.83 41.98 -14.85
N ASP A 116 -31.86 42.10 -16.18
CA ASP A 116 -33.01 42.65 -16.93
C ASP A 116 -34.13 41.63 -17.18
N THR A 117 -33.76 40.38 -17.45
CA THR A 117 -34.69 39.34 -17.93
C THR A 117 -34.80 38.13 -17.03
N GLY A 118 -33.96 38.06 -15.99
CA GLY A 118 -33.82 36.87 -15.19
C GLY A 118 -32.45 36.77 -14.54
N CYS A 119 -32.44 36.40 -13.27
CA CYS A 119 -31.28 35.81 -12.62
C CYS A 119 -31.62 34.35 -12.33
N VAL A 120 -30.73 33.44 -12.73
CA VAL A 120 -30.87 32.01 -12.51
C VAL A 120 -29.80 31.54 -11.53
N ASP A 121 -30.18 30.58 -10.69
CA ASP A 121 -29.25 29.99 -9.73
C ASP A 121 -28.01 29.45 -10.46
N THR A 122 -26.85 29.70 -9.88
CA THR A 122 -25.57 29.25 -10.41
C THR A 122 -25.27 27.88 -9.85
N ASP A 123 -25.63 26.84 -10.61
CA ASP A 123 -25.42 25.45 -10.20
C ASP A 123 -23.92 25.13 -10.07
N GLY A 124 -23.43 25.15 -8.83
CA GLY A 124 -22.05 24.85 -8.49
C GLY A 124 -21.67 23.41 -8.75
N CYS A 125 -22.63 22.48 -8.73
CA CYS A 125 -22.39 21.07 -9.05
C CYS A 125 -22.13 20.82 -10.53
N VAL A 126 -22.72 21.64 -11.40
CA VAL A 126 -22.47 21.59 -12.85
C VAL A 126 -21.15 22.26 -13.21
N LEU A 127 -20.84 23.41 -12.61
CA LEU A 127 -19.63 24.18 -12.91
C LEU A 127 -18.36 23.52 -12.40
N GLU A 128 -18.40 23.04 -11.16
CA GLU A 128 -17.29 22.36 -10.52
C GLU A 128 -17.86 21.07 -9.94
N PRO A 129 -17.81 19.92 -10.62
CA PRO A 129 -18.35 18.69 -10.05
C PRO A 129 -17.53 18.19 -8.85
N CYS A 130 -18.15 17.41 -7.95
CA CYS A 130 -17.44 16.68 -6.90
C CYS A 130 -16.66 15.48 -7.47
N PHE A 131 -15.79 14.89 -6.64
CA PHE A 131 -15.10 13.66 -7.00
C PHE A 131 -16.10 12.51 -7.31
N PRO A 132 -15.81 11.61 -8.26
CA PRO A 132 -16.73 10.50 -8.57
C PRO A 132 -17.09 9.66 -7.35
N GLY A 133 -18.39 9.45 -7.14
CA GLY A 133 -18.92 8.72 -5.97
C GLY A 133 -19.16 9.60 -4.74
N VAL A 134 -18.84 10.90 -4.79
CA VAL A 134 -19.19 11.89 -3.76
C VAL A 134 -20.47 12.62 -4.18
N THR A 135 -21.40 12.78 -3.22
CA THR A 135 -22.65 13.50 -3.46
C THR A 135 -22.37 14.99 -3.54
N CYS A 136 -22.91 15.62 -4.58
CA CYS A 136 -22.83 17.06 -4.75
C CYS A 136 -24.15 17.72 -4.38
N THR A 137 -24.09 18.73 -3.51
CA THR A 137 -25.22 19.58 -3.15
C THR A 137 -24.90 21.01 -3.52
N ASP A 138 -25.74 21.61 -4.35
CA ASP A 138 -25.58 22.99 -4.77
C ASP A 138 -25.78 23.96 -3.59
N VAL A 139 -24.92 24.97 -3.47
CA VAL A 139 -25.04 25.96 -2.41
C VAL A 139 -26.09 26.97 -2.82
N ARG A 140 -27.20 26.98 -2.08
CA ARG A 140 -28.28 27.94 -2.32
C ARG A 140 -27.77 29.40 -2.29
N PRO A 141 -28.21 30.26 -3.22
CA PRO A 141 -27.99 31.69 -3.16
C PRO A 141 -28.41 32.32 -1.82
N PRO A 142 -27.68 33.32 -1.31
CA PRO A 142 -26.62 34.06 -1.99
C PRO A 142 -25.23 33.39 -1.88
N GLY A 143 -25.15 32.18 -1.32
CA GLY A 143 -23.92 31.41 -1.34
C GLY A 143 -23.53 31.04 -2.76
N GLU A 144 -22.25 30.73 -2.97
CA GLU A 144 -21.70 30.35 -4.26
C GLU A 144 -21.01 28.97 -4.14
N GLY A 145 -21.01 28.23 -5.23
CA GLY A 145 -20.30 26.95 -5.35
C GLY A 145 -21.14 25.78 -4.86
N ARG A 146 -20.48 24.78 -4.26
CA ARG A 146 -21.09 23.49 -3.94
C ARG A 146 -20.52 22.86 -2.68
N LEU A 147 -21.30 22.01 -2.04
CA LEU A 147 -20.89 21.13 -0.96
C LEU A 147 -20.64 19.72 -1.51
N CYS A 148 -19.50 19.13 -1.18
CA CYS A 148 -19.19 17.74 -1.49
C CYS A 148 -19.22 16.92 -0.21
N GLU A 149 -20.19 16.02 -0.13
CA GLU A 149 -20.40 15.17 1.02
C GLU A 149 -20.42 13.71 0.57
N TYR A 150 -19.67 12.87 1.26
CA TYR A 150 -19.69 11.43 1.04
C TYR A 150 -20.39 10.77 2.22
N GLU A 151 -21.54 10.15 1.96
CA GLU A 151 -22.24 9.33 2.95
C GLU A 151 -21.59 7.95 3.00
N GLY A 152 -20.61 7.79 3.89
CA GLY A 152 -19.98 6.50 4.16
C GLY A 152 -20.87 5.54 4.98
N PRO A 153 -20.53 4.24 5.03
CA PRO A 153 -21.31 3.23 5.75
C PRO A 153 -21.33 3.39 7.28
N GLU A 154 -20.53 4.29 7.87
CA GLU A 154 -20.63 4.73 9.26
C GLU A 154 -20.92 6.24 9.36
N ALA A 155 -22.07 6.58 9.94
CA ALA A 155 -22.57 7.95 10.14
C ALA A 155 -21.78 8.81 11.16
N THR A 156 -20.58 8.40 11.55
CA THR A 156 -19.84 8.98 12.69
C THR A 156 -18.51 9.64 12.34
N VAL A 157 -18.13 9.71 11.07
CA VAL A 157 -16.90 10.42 10.66
C VAL A 157 -17.13 11.23 9.37
N PRO A 158 -16.84 12.55 9.39
CA PRO A 158 -16.92 13.39 8.20
C PRO A 158 -15.69 13.10 7.35
N TRP A 159 -15.75 12.09 6.48
CA TRP A 159 -14.75 11.91 5.43
C TRP A 159 -15.41 12.18 4.10
N SER A 160 -14.89 13.15 3.39
CA SER A 160 -15.45 13.70 2.16
C SER A 160 -15.07 12.90 0.91
N CYS A 161 -14.32 11.79 1.05
CA CYS A 161 -13.89 10.94 -0.05
C CYS A 161 -14.27 9.46 0.16
N PRO A 162 -14.51 8.68 -0.91
CA PRO A 162 -14.75 7.24 -0.84
C PRO A 162 -13.56 6.46 -0.23
N GLU A 163 -13.82 5.23 0.24
CA GLU A 163 -12.78 4.36 0.82
C GLU A 163 -11.60 4.16 -0.15
N GLY A 164 -10.37 4.21 0.38
CA GLY A 164 -9.14 4.19 -0.42
C GLY A 164 -8.70 5.55 -0.98
N PHE A 165 -9.45 6.62 -0.70
CA PHE A 165 -9.06 7.99 -1.03
C PHE A 165 -9.11 8.89 0.21
N HIS A 166 -8.35 9.98 0.17
CA HIS A 166 -8.41 11.05 1.16
C HIS A 166 -8.48 12.42 0.48
N GLY A 167 -9.09 13.41 1.13
CA GLY A 167 -9.27 14.73 0.55
C GLY A 167 -10.44 15.51 1.16
N ASP A 168 -10.97 16.45 0.40
CA ASP A 168 -12.09 17.32 0.79
C ASP A 168 -13.40 17.01 0.02
N GLY A 169 -13.43 15.96 -0.80
CA GLY A 169 -14.57 15.53 -1.60
C GLY A 169 -14.73 16.26 -2.93
N ALA A 170 -14.15 17.45 -3.05
CA ALA A 170 -13.90 18.08 -4.34
C ALA A 170 -12.69 17.42 -5.02
N GLN A 171 -11.62 17.23 -4.24
CA GLN A 171 -10.37 16.65 -4.65
C GLN A 171 -10.02 15.47 -3.74
N CYS A 172 -10.08 14.26 -4.29
CA CYS A 172 -9.71 13.04 -3.59
C CYS A 172 -8.44 12.44 -4.22
N THR A 173 -7.46 12.14 -3.37
CA THR A 173 -6.20 11.51 -3.76
C THR A 173 -6.18 10.06 -3.29
N GLN A 174 -5.73 9.15 -4.14
CA GLN A 174 -5.68 7.73 -3.81
C GLN A 174 -4.62 7.46 -2.74
N CYS A 175 -5.03 6.81 -1.66
CA CYS A 175 -4.15 6.36 -0.59
C CYS A 175 -3.11 5.36 -1.13
N GLN A 176 -1.93 5.35 -0.52
CA GLN A 176 -0.90 4.35 -0.78
C GLN A 176 -0.80 3.39 0.39
N LEU A 177 -0.65 2.10 0.08
CA LEU A 177 -0.37 1.04 1.02
C LEU A 177 1.13 0.74 0.95
N ALA A 178 1.74 0.35 2.07
CA ALA A 178 3.10 -0.15 2.08
C ALA A 178 3.20 -1.49 2.81
N VAL A 179 3.79 -2.48 2.14
CA VAL A 179 4.09 -3.80 2.71
C VAL A 179 5.55 -4.15 2.48
N GLN A 180 6.16 -4.80 3.45
CA GLN A 180 7.56 -5.23 3.38
C GLN A 180 7.70 -6.68 3.84
N ILE A 181 8.78 -7.33 3.43
CA ILE A 181 9.22 -8.61 3.99
C ILE A 181 10.43 -8.29 4.89
N ILE A 182 10.22 -8.36 6.21
CA ILE A 182 11.17 -7.84 7.20
C ILE A 182 12.03 -8.93 7.84
N ASP A 183 11.57 -10.17 7.82
CA ASP A 183 12.30 -11.30 8.37
C ASP A 183 12.05 -12.53 7.52
N SER A 184 13.10 -13.31 7.32
CA SER A 184 13.05 -14.54 6.58
C SER A 184 14.07 -15.51 7.17
N THR A 185 13.61 -16.71 7.51
CA THR A 185 14.52 -17.84 7.75
C THR A 185 15.11 -18.40 6.46
N ALA A 186 14.68 -17.87 5.31
CA ALA A 186 15.28 -18.05 4.01
C ALA A 186 15.84 -16.68 3.56
N GLN A 187 16.95 -16.26 4.17
CA GLN A 187 17.59 -14.98 3.88
C GLN A 187 17.99 -14.90 2.41
N SER A 188 18.02 -13.68 1.89
CA SER A 188 18.48 -13.39 0.52
C SER A 188 19.87 -13.98 0.31
N GLY A 189 19.96 -14.99 -0.54
CA GLY A 189 21.20 -15.72 -0.82
C GLY A 189 21.03 -17.23 -0.71
N VAL A 190 21.94 -17.84 0.03
CA VAL A 190 22.19 -19.28 0.08
C VAL A 190 21.61 -19.87 1.37
N GLU A 191 20.63 -20.77 1.24
CA GLU A 191 20.06 -21.47 2.39
C GLU A 191 20.49 -22.92 2.41
N THR A 192 21.23 -23.29 3.46
CA THR A 192 21.65 -24.68 3.64
C THR A 192 20.47 -25.49 4.18
N ARG A 193 20.19 -26.60 3.50
CA ARG A 193 19.07 -27.49 3.83
C ARG A 193 19.21 -28.17 5.23
N ALA A 194 20.31 -27.92 5.96
CA ALA A 194 20.60 -28.42 7.31
C ALA A 194 19.68 -27.80 8.39
N GLY A 195 19.32 -26.53 8.22
CA GLY A 195 18.31 -25.87 9.07
C GLY A 195 16.92 -26.46 8.86
N TRP A 196 16.61 -26.84 7.62
CA TRP A 196 15.31 -27.30 7.15
C TRP A 196 15.00 -28.76 7.48
N HIS A 197 15.99 -29.65 7.41
CA HIS A 197 15.79 -31.07 7.71
C HIS A 197 15.74 -31.40 9.21
N LYS A 198 16.29 -30.54 10.07
CA LYS A 198 16.07 -30.57 11.54
C LYS A 198 14.64 -30.17 11.95
N GLY A 199 13.69 -30.12 11.01
CA GLY A 199 12.26 -29.93 11.28
C GLY A 199 11.81 -28.47 11.29
N ARG A 200 12.64 -27.52 10.84
CA ARG A 200 12.25 -26.11 10.74
C ARG A 200 11.59 -25.85 9.38
N ARG A 201 10.39 -25.26 9.40
CA ARG A 201 9.71 -24.72 8.22
C ARG A 201 10.39 -23.41 7.82
N ALA A 202 10.45 -23.03 6.53
CA ALA A 202 10.71 -21.62 6.28
C ALA A 202 9.58 -20.80 6.85
N GLN A 203 9.96 -19.65 7.37
CA GLN A 203 9.05 -18.60 7.74
C GLN A 203 9.51 -17.31 7.07
N LEU A 204 8.60 -16.68 6.35
CA LEU A 204 8.74 -15.30 5.92
C LEU A 204 7.72 -14.48 6.69
N THR A 205 8.18 -13.36 7.24
CA THR A 205 7.35 -12.43 7.98
C THR A 205 7.28 -11.12 7.22
N GLY A 206 6.08 -10.80 6.80
CA GLY A 206 5.71 -9.50 6.29
C GLY A 206 5.42 -8.51 7.41
N GLN A 207 5.59 -7.23 7.10
CA GLN A 207 5.14 -6.12 7.91
C GLN A 207 4.24 -5.24 7.04
N LEU A 208 3.09 -4.86 7.59
CA LEU A 208 2.25 -3.81 7.02
C LEU A 208 2.67 -2.49 7.67
N ASP A 209 3.18 -1.55 6.89
CA ASP A 209 3.61 -0.24 7.38
C ASP A 209 2.42 0.73 7.55
N GLY A 210 1.25 0.34 7.04
CA GLY A 210 0.01 1.10 7.10
C GLY A 210 -0.27 1.86 5.81
N LEU A 211 -1.08 2.91 5.94
CA LEU A 211 -1.41 3.84 4.86
C LEU A 211 -0.53 5.09 4.98
N ASP A 212 -0.24 5.71 3.85
CA ASP A 212 0.66 6.86 3.74
C ASP A 212 0.11 8.17 4.33
N HIS A 213 -1.20 8.25 4.56
CA HIS A 213 -1.87 9.45 5.05
C HIS A 213 -2.84 9.15 6.22
N PRO A 214 -2.89 9.98 7.28
CA PRO A 214 -3.71 9.72 8.47
C PRO A 214 -5.23 9.74 8.23
N ASN A 215 -5.69 10.42 7.18
CA ASN A 215 -7.11 10.45 6.80
C ASN A 215 -7.50 9.26 5.90
N CYS A 216 -6.55 8.40 5.54
CA CYS A 216 -6.88 7.16 4.86
C CYS A 216 -7.45 6.17 5.87
N THR A 217 -8.65 5.66 5.59
CA THR A 217 -9.32 4.66 6.41
C THR A 217 -9.32 3.32 5.69
N ASN A 218 -9.45 2.23 6.45
CA ASN A 218 -9.53 0.87 5.93
C ASN A 218 -10.48 0.07 6.82
N GLN A 219 -11.77 0.33 6.65
CA GLN A 219 -12.82 -0.21 7.54
C GLN A 219 -13.02 -1.71 7.28
N GLU A 220 -12.92 -2.13 6.01
CA GLU A 220 -13.06 -3.54 5.62
C GLU A 220 -11.78 -4.36 5.87
N GLY A 221 -10.67 -3.70 6.20
CA GLY A 221 -9.40 -4.34 6.51
C GLY A 221 -8.55 -4.71 5.30
N THR A 222 -7.35 -5.22 5.58
CA THR A 222 -6.36 -5.56 4.55
C THR A 222 -6.37 -7.05 4.25
N HIS A 223 -6.40 -7.39 2.97
CA HIS A 223 -6.19 -8.75 2.48
C HIS A 223 -4.73 -8.98 2.12
N PHE A 224 -4.23 -10.18 2.45
CA PHE A 224 -2.88 -10.62 2.12
C PHE A 224 -2.93 -11.83 1.20
N VAL A 225 -2.01 -11.90 0.25
CA VAL A 225 -1.84 -13.05 -0.64
C VAL A 225 -0.35 -13.28 -0.86
N TRP A 226 0.09 -14.51 -0.64
CA TRP A 226 1.42 -14.97 -1.01
C TRP A 226 1.39 -15.71 -2.34
N GLU A 227 2.26 -15.31 -3.25
CA GLU A 227 2.51 -15.97 -4.53
C GLU A 227 3.96 -16.43 -4.59
N GLY A 228 4.22 -17.54 -5.28
CA GLY A 228 5.57 -18.08 -5.41
C GLY A 228 5.84 -18.67 -6.78
N ALA A 229 7.08 -18.54 -7.24
CA ALA A 229 7.57 -19.15 -8.47
C ALA A 229 9.01 -19.65 -8.29
N SER A 230 9.35 -20.74 -8.96
CA SER A 230 10.71 -21.27 -9.04
C SER A 230 11.40 -20.92 -10.35
N SER A 231 12.74 -20.99 -10.35
CA SER A 231 13.59 -20.64 -11.50
C SER A 231 13.44 -21.55 -12.71
N ASP A 232 12.81 -22.71 -12.55
CA ASP A 232 12.41 -23.61 -13.64
C ASP A 232 11.07 -23.20 -14.30
N GLY A 233 10.46 -22.11 -13.83
CA GLY A 233 9.20 -21.57 -14.34
C GLY A 233 7.94 -22.17 -13.71
N ALA A 234 8.08 -23.08 -12.74
CA ALA A 234 6.92 -23.64 -12.05
C ALA A 234 6.34 -22.64 -11.01
N SER A 235 5.01 -22.53 -10.98
CA SER A 235 4.33 -21.81 -9.91
C SER A 235 4.24 -22.68 -8.65
N MET A 236 4.45 -22.07 -7.50
CA MET A 236 4.27 -22.73 -6.20
C MET A 236 2.79 -22.72 -5.81
N VAL A 237 2.28 -23.86 -5.38
CA VAL A 237 0.92 -23.95 -4.81
C VAL A 237 0.98 -23.57 -3.33
N LEU A 238 0.60 -22.33 -3.01
CA LEU A 238 0.54 -21.82 -1.64
C LEU A 238 -0.91 -21.69 -1.22
N THR A 239 -1.32 -22.36 -0.14
CA THR A 239 -2.70 -22.31 0.36
C THR A 239 -2.79 -21.65 1.73
N PRO A 240 -3.93 -21.00 2.08
CA PRO A 240 -4.19 -20.50 3.42
C PRO A 240 -4.03 -21.58 4.51
N GLU A 241 -4.44 -22.81 4.24
CA GLU A 241 -4.48 -23.90 5.21
C GLU A 241 -3.08 -24.45 5.50
N SER A 242 -2.32 -24.79 4.45
CA SER A 242 -1.00 -25.39 4.60
C SER A 242 0.09 -24.36 4.88
N ASN A 243 0.00 -23.18 4.24
CA ASN A 243 1.08 -22.21 4.21
C ASN A 243 0.78 -20.92 4.97
N LYS A 244 -0.46 -20.69 5.41
CA LYS A 244 -0.90 -19.37 5.92
C LYS A 244 -0.70 -18.26 4.87
N ALA A 245 -0.90 -18.62 3.60
CA ALA A 245 -0.68 -17.77 2.44
C ALA A 245 -1.60 -16.54 2.36
N ASN A 246 -2.59 -16.41 3.25
CA ASN A 246 -3.46 -15.25 3.38
C ASN A 246 -3.14 -14.37 4.61
N THR A 247 -1.95 -14.50 5.18
CA THR A 247 -1.53 -13.76 6.37
C THR A 247 -0.17 -13.09 6.15
N LEU A 248 0.24 -12.19 7.05
CA LEU A 248 1.60 -11.64 7.03
C LEU A 248 2.70 -12.69 7.30
N ARG A 249 2.37 -13.91 7.72
CA ARG A 249 3.36 -14.95 7.99
C ARG A 249 3.19 -16.11 7.03
N LEU A 250 4.11 -16.28 6.09
CA LEU A 250 4.15 -17.45 5.22
C LEU A 250 4.96 -18.56 5.87
N SER A 251 4.43 -19.77 5.86
CA SER A 251 5.16 -20.97 6.27
C SER A 251 5.28 -21.95 5.11
N ILE A 252 6.50 -22.35 4.77
CA ILE A 252 6.75 -23.37 3.75
C ILE A 252 7.11 -24.68 4.44
N PRO A 253 6.31 -25.75 4.26
CA PRO A 253 6.61 -27.06 4.81
C PRO A 253 7.99 -27.60 4.39
N LYS A 254 8.52 -28.49 5.22
CA LYS A 254 9.75 -29.22 4.94
C LYS A 254 9.62 -30.00 3.62
N ARG A 255 10.65 -29.93 2.77
CA ARG A 255 10.80 -30.66 1.49
C ARG A 255 9.90 -30.19 0.34
N ASP A 256 9.11 -29.14 0.50
CA ASP A 256 8.33 -28.56 -0.61
C ASP A 256 9.21 -27.82 -1.62
N LEU A 257 10.46 -27.53 -1.25
CA LEU A 257 11.45 -26.88 -2.09
C LEU A 257 12.49 -27.89 -2.57
N GLN A 258 12.70 -27.88 -3.89
CA GLN A 258 13.74 -28.64 -4.56
C GLN A 258 15.10 -27.94 -4.45
N VAL A 259 16.16 -28.75 -4.31
CA VAL A 259 17.56 -28.29 -4.32
C VAL A 259 17.98 -27.82 -5.70
N GLY A 260 18.89 -26.85 -5.75
CA GLY A 260 19.43 -26.31 -7.00
C GLY A 260 18.49 -25.36 -7.74
N LEU A 261 17.33 -25.01 -7.16
CA LEU A 261 16.42 -24.01 -7.69
C LEU A 261 16.44 -22.73 -6.85
N SER A 262 16.25 -21.59 -7.52
CA SER A 262 15.93 -20.33 -6.87
C SER A 262 14.42 -20.15 -6.82
N TYR A 263 13.92 -19.57 -5.73
CA TYR A 263 12.51 -19.28 -5.54
C TYR A 263 12.32 -17.78 -5.33
N GLN A 264 11.27 -17.24 -5.95
CA GLN A 264 10.80 -15.88 -5.76
C GLN A 264 9.44 -15.95 -5.08
N LEU A 265 9.29 -15.26 -3.95
CA LEU A 265 8.06 -15.18 -3.18
C LEU A 265 7.61 -13.71 -3.10
N ALA A 266 6.35 -13.46 -3.44
CA ALA A 266 5.75 -12.14 -3.37
C ALA A 266 4.63 -12.13 -2.32
N LEU A 267 4.72 -11.19 -1.37
CA LEU A 267 3.63 -10.82 -0.48
C LEU A 267 2.89 -9.65 -1.11
N ARG A 268 1.63 -9.86 -1.46
CA ARG A 268 0.71 -8.81 -1.91
C ARG A 268 -0.21 -8.43 -0.77
N ALA A 269 -0.42 -7.13 -0.60
CA ALA A 269 -1.42 -6.58 0.30
C ALA A 269 -2.34 -5.63 -0.47
N TYR A 270 -3.64 -5.65 -0.19
CA TYR A 270 -4.61 -4.71 -0.75
C TYR A 270 -5.75 -4.46 0.23
N MET A 271 -6.36 -3.27 0.16
CA MET A 271 -7.55 -2.96 0.96
C MET A 271 -8.77 -3.71 0.41
N ALA A 272 -9.59 -4.30 1.28
CA ALA A 272 -10.77 -5.07 0.86
C ALA A 272 -11.81 -4.18 0.17
N GLY A 273 -12.14 -3.02 0.77
CA GLY A 273 -13.10 -2.06 0.21
C GLY A 273 -12.55 -1.20 -0.94
N ALA A 274 -11.22 -1.18 -1.12
CA ALA A 274 -10.56 -0.45 -2.21
C ALA A 274 -9.36 -1.22 -2.80
N PRO A 275 -9.58 -2.27 -3.61
CA PRO A 275 -8.51 -3.17 -4.09
C PRO A 275 -7.45 -2.50 -4.99
N THR A 276 -7.71 -1.29 -5.47
CA THR A 276 -6.74 -0.47 -6.21
C THR A 276 -5.64 0.09 -5.30
N VAL A 277 -5.92 0.26 -4.01
CA VAL A 277 -4.92 0.60 -2.97
C VAL A 277 -4.24 -0.70 -2.53
N ARG A 278 -3.06 -0.93 -3.09
CA ARG A 278 -2.34 -2.19 -2.97
C ARG A 278 -0.84 -1.98 -3.08
N ASP A 279 -0.10 -2.91 -2.52
CA ASP A 279 1.36 -2.97 -2.63
C ASP A 279 1.85 -4.42 -2.65
N ALA A 280 3.09 -4.62 -3.08
CA ALA A 280 3.73 -5.93 -3.12
C ALA A 280 5.22 -5.86 -2.75
N ALA A 281 5.62 -6.74 -1.83
CA ALA A 281 7.01 -6.98 -1.49
C ALA A 281 7.46 -8.33 -2.03
N THR A 282 8.69 -8.41 -2.53
CA THR A 282 9.25 -9.64 -3.10
C THR A 282 10.55 -10.03 -2.40
N SER A 283 10.72 -11.31 -2.16
CA SER A 283 11.94 -11.91 -1.63
C SER A 283 12.37 -13.08 -2.51
N TRP A 284 13.67 -13.36 -2.55
CA TRP A 284 14.23 -14.48 -3.30
C TRP A 284 15.27 -15.22 -2.47
N PHE A 285 15.40 -16.53 -2.69
CA PHE A 285 16.43 -17.36 -2.09
C PHE A 285 16.79 -18.53 -2.99
N PHE A 286 17.98 -19.08 -2.80
CA PHE A 286 18.48 -20.27 -3.48
C PHE A 286 18.58 -21.45 -2.51
N VAL A 287 18.11 -22.62 -2.94
CA VAL A 287 18.16 -23.84 -2.12
C VAL A 287 19.41 -24.63 -2.46
N GLU A 288 20.42 -24.57 -1.58
CA GLU A 288 21.67 -25.29 -1.77
C GLU A 288 21.58 -26.78 -1.43
N THR A 289 22.43 -27.57 -2.09
CA THR A 289 22.73 -28.95 -1.69
C THR A 289 23.65 -28.97 -0.47
N GLN A 290 23.39 -29.86 0.48
CA GLN A 290 24.24 -30.06 1.66
C GLN A 290 25.39 -31.05 1.43
N PRO A 291 26.49 -30.91 2.18
CA PRO A 291 27.54 -31.91 2.23
C PRO A 291 27.01 -33.24 2.81
N LEU A 292 27.55 -34.36 2.32
CA LEU A 292 27.26 -35.69 2.86
C LEU A 292 27.87 -35.84 4.27
N VAL A 293 27.26 -36.67 5.11
CA VAL A 293 27.80 -36.99 6.44
C VAL A 293 28.30 -38.42 6.42
N ALA A 294 29.62 -38.59 6.36
CA ALA A 294 30.26 -39.90 6.48
C ALA A 294 30.24 -40.36 7.94
N VAL A 295 29.87 -41.61 8.15
CA VAL A 295 29.88 -42.27 9.46
C VAL A 295 30.60 -43.60 9.32
N ILE A 296 31.48 -43.91 10.27
CA ILE A 296 32.04 -45.25 10.43
C ILE A 296 31.52 -45.85 11.73
N ASN A 297 30.83 -46.98 11.61
CA ASN A 297 30.52 -47.87 12.72
C ASN A 297 31.61 -48.92 12.86
N GLY A 298 32.09 -49.14 14.09
CA GLY A 298 33.21 -50.02 14.38
C GLY A 298 34.57 -49.28 14.45
N GLY A 299 35.63 -50.01 14.78
CA GLY A 299 36.96 -49.43 15.05
C GLY A 299 37.14 -48.97 16.51
N GLY A 300 38.28 -48.34 16.81
CA GLY A 300 38.69 -47.94 18.17
C GLY A 300 39.00 -49.11 19.11
N VAL A 301 39.18 -50.31 18.57
CA VAL A 301 39.36 -51.56 19.33
C VAL A 301 40.83 -51.98 19.33
N VAL A 302 41.26 -52.54 20.46
CA VAL A 302 42.50 -53.30 20.57
C VAL A 302 42.16 -54.77 20.30
N THR A 303 42.73 -55.36 19.26
CA THR A 303 42.36 -56.73 18.84
C THR A 303 43.56 -57.63 18.62
N GLY A 304 43.38 -58.93 18.89
CA GLY A 304 44.39 -59.96 18.62
C GLY A 304 44.47 -60.32 17.14
N SER A 305 45.60 -60.84 16.69
CA SER A 305 45.98 -61.10 15.28
C SER A 305 45.11 -62.11 14.50
N SER A 306 44.00 -62.61 15.07
CA SER A 306 43.06 -63.55 14.43
C SER A 306 41.60 -63.10 14.44
N ASN A 307 41.29 -61.94 15.03
CA ASN A 307 39.94 -61.40 15.04
C ASN A 307 39.61 -60.70 13.72
N THR A 308 38.34 -60.80 13.31
CA THR A 308 37.83 -60.07 12.14
C THR A 308 37.36 -58.68 12.59
N LEU A 309 37.91 -57.64 11.98
CA LEU A 309 37.45 -56.27 12.09
C LEU A 309 36.27 -56.07 11.15
N GLU A 310 35.14 -55.61 11.68
CA GLU A 310 33.99 -55.18 10.89
C GLU A 310 33.84 -53.66 11.03
N LEU A 311 33.99 -52.95 9.91
CA LEU A 311 33.67 -51.53 9.77
C LEU A 311 32.47 -51.39 8.84
N SER A 312 31.58 -50.45 9.13
CA SER A 312 30.43 -50.18 8.26
C SER A 312 30.22 -48.70 8.09
N ALA A 313 29.90 -48.30 6.86
CA ALA A 313 29.49 -46.94 6.51
C ALA A 313 27.97 -46.83 6.30
N ALA A 314 27.20 -47.85 6.70
CA ALA A 314 25.76 -47.93 6.48
C ALA A 314 24.97 -46.78 7.12
N ASP A 315 25.46 -46.23 8.24
CA ASP A 315 24.83 -45.09 8.92
C ASP A 315 25.27 -43.74 8.36
N SER A 316 26.03 -43.71 7.25
CA SER A 316 26.29 -42.47 6.53
C SER A 316 24.97 -41.85 6.06
N VAL A 317 24.88 -40.53 6.14
CA VAL A 317 23.63 -39.80 5.87
C VAL A 317 23.83 -38.83 4.73
N ASP A 318 22.84 -38.79 3.83
CA ASP A 318 22.68 -37.75 2.85
C ASP A 318 21.61 -36.82 3.44
N PRO A 319 22.00 -35.66 4.00
CA PRO A 319 21.04 -34.76 4.62
C PRO A 319 19.97 -34.28 3.63
N ASP A 320 20.24 -34.39 2.33
CA ASP A 320 19.33 -34.02 1.26
C ASP A 320 18.35 -35.14 0.89
N GLY A 321 18.55 -36.36 1.40
CA GLY A 321 17.66 -37.49 1.15
C GLY A 321 17.43 -37.76 -0.34
N GLU A 322 18.43 -37.46 -1.19
CA GLU A 322 18.33 -37.78 -2.61
C GLU A 322 18.18 -39.30 -2.77
N PRO A 323 17.47 -39.79 -3.80
CA PRO A 323 17.46 -41.22 -4.07
C PRO A 323 18.86 -41.70 -4.49
N GLY A 324 19.14 -43.00 -4.29
CA GLY A 324 20.41 -43.62 -4.67
C GLY A 324 21.34 -43.93 -3.50
N LEU A 325 22.17 -44.96 -3.67
CA LEU A 325 23.12 -45.45 -2.68
C LEU A 325 24.42 -44.62 -2.69
N PHE A 326 25.13 -44.62 -1.57
CA PHE A 326 26.49 -44.08 -1.51
C PHE A 326 27.46 -44.97 -2.28
N THR A 327 28.40 -44.36 -2.98
CA THR A 327 29.64 -45.04 -3.35
C THR A 327 30.60 -44.90 -2.17
N CYS A 328 30.95 -46.01 -1.53
CA CYS A 328 31.89 -46.05 -0.41
C CYS A 328 33.24 -46.57 -0.91
N ALA A 329 34.31 -45.84 -0.68
CA ALA A 329 35.69 -46.25 -0.96
C ALA A 329 36.50 -46.22 0.34
N TRP A 330 36.98 -47.38 0.78
CA TRP A 330 37.77 -47.51 1.99
C TRP A 330 39.25 -47.49 1.67
N VAL A 331 40.00 -46.71 2.43
CA VAL A 331 41.46 -46.63 2.41
C VAL A 331 41.98 -47.06 3.78
N CYS A 332 43.01 -47.89 3.79
CA CYS A 332 43.69 -48.32 5.01
C CYS A 332 45.17 -47.96 4.91
N SER A 333 45.71 -47.33 5.95
CA SER A 333 47.14 -46.99 6.05
C SER A 333 47.68 -47.31 7.43
N ARG A 334 49.00 -47.55 7.52
CA ARG A 334 49.72 -47.61 8.81
C ARG A 334 50.06 -46.20 9.25
N THR A 335 49.95 -45.94 10.55
CA THR A 335 50.29 -44.63 11.14
C THR A 335 51.78 -44.29 11.02
N ASP A 336 52.66 -45.27 10.78
CA ASP A 336 54.10 -45.06 10.58
C ASP A 336 54.51 -44.71 9.14
N GLY A 337 53.55 -44.56 8.21
CA GLY A 337 53.80 -44.11 6.84
C GLY A 337 54.37 -45.16 5.89
N THR A 338 54.36 -46.45 6.27
CA THR A 338 54.84 -47.56 5.40
C THR A 338 53.79 -48.14 4.43
N ASP A 339 52.59 -47.55 4.40
CA ASP A 339 51.56 -47.54 3.35
C ASP A 339 51.05 -48.82 2.68
N VAL A 340 51.11 -49.99 3.34
CA VAL A 340 50.34 -51.15 2.87
C VAL A 340 49.72 -51.92 4.03
N CYS A 341 48.40 -51.85 4.17
CA CYS A 341 47.64 -52.80 4.98
C CYS A 341 47.63 -54.18 4.32
N ARG A 342 47.75 -55.25 5.12
CA ARG A 342 47.82 -56.63 4.61
C ARG A 342 46.79 -57.53 5.29
N ASP A 343 46.21 -58.45 4.53
CA ASP A 343 45.30 -59.46 5.03
C ASP A 343 46.02 -60.54 5.86
N ASN A 344 45.27 -61.45 6.48
CA ASN A 344 45.78 -62.60 7.25
C ASN A 344 46.60 -63.63 6.45
N LYS A 345 46.85 -63.41 5.15
CA LYS A 345 47.74 -64.21 4.29
C LYS A 345 48.98 -63.42 3.84
N GLY A 346 49.13 -62.16 4.27
CA GLY A 346 50.24 -61.29 3.93
C GLY A 346 50.05 -60.54 2.60
N THR A 347 48.88 -60.68 1.99
CA THR A 347 48.51 -60.03 0.74
C THR A 347 48.26 -58.55 1.00
N ALA A 348 48.84 -57.68 0.18
CA ALA A 348 48.48 -56.26 0.19
C ALA A 348 46.98 -56.12 -0.09
N LEU A 349 46.28 -55.42 0.81
CA LEU A 349 44.91 -55.03 0.55
C LEU A 349 44.89 -54.01 -0.59
N PRO A 350 43.84 -53.98 -1.42
CA PRO A 350 43.68 -52.96 -2.43
C PRO A 350 43.76 -51.56 -1.81
N SER A 351 44.35 -50.61 -2.54
CA SER A 351 44.43 -49.21 -2.11
C SER A 351 43.05 -48.56 -1.93
N MET A 352 42.04 -49.07 -2.62
CA MET A 352 40.62 -48.74 -2.41
C MET A 352 39.76 -50.00 -2.43
N MET A 353 38.91 -50.16 -1.42
CA MET A 353 37.89 -51.21 -1.36
C MET A 353 36.50 -50.59 -1.47
N TYR A 354 35.69 -51.05 -2.43
CA TYR A 354 34.37 -50.50 -2.72
C TYR A 354 33.26 -51.35 -2.10
N ASN A 355 32.84 -51.01 -0.89
CA ASN A 355 31.74 -51.71 -0.20
C ASN A 355 31.13 -50.83 0.91
N THR A 356 29.83 -50.97 1.17
CA THR A 356 29.16 -50.28 2.29
C THR A 356 29.58 -50.82 3.64
N SER A 357 29.96 -52.11 3.69
CA SER A 357 30.53 -52.75 4.87
C SER A 357 31.85 -53.42 4.52
N LEU A 358 32.79 -53.36 5.45
CA LEU A 358 34.17 -53.76 5.28
C LEU A 358 34.52 -54.76 6.39
N ALA A 359 34.68 -56.04 6.05
CA ALA A 359 35.10 -57.09 6.98
C ALA A 359 36.50 -57.58 6.63
N LEU A 360 37.46 -57.43 7.55
CA LEU A 360 38.85 -57.83 7.34
C LEU A 360 39.42 -58.60 8.53
N THR A 361 40.11 -59.69 8.23
CA THR A 361 41.03 -60.32 9.17
C THR A 361 42.45 -59.86 8.84
N LEU A 362 43.06 -59.06 9.70
CA LEU A 362 44.41 -58.51 9.50
C LEU A 362 45.46 -59.44 10.11
N LEU A 363 46.59 -59.65 9.43
CA LEU A 363 47.72 -60.36 10.01
C LEU A 363 48.47 -59.45 11.00
N GLY A 364 49.03 -60.07 12.04
CA GLY A 364 50.00 -59.49 12.96
C GLY A 364 51.17 -58.83 12.22
N GLY A 365 51.00 -57.54 11.92
CA GLY A 365 52.12 -56.61 11.91
C GLY A 365 52.65 -56.52 13.34
N ALA A 366 53.95 -56.29 13.49
CA ALA A 366 54.64 -56.18 14.78
C ALA A 366 53.75 -55.61 15.88
N SER A 367 53.63 -56.32 17.02
CA SER A 367 52.84 -55.90 18.17
C SER A 367 52.96 -54.38 18.44
N GLY A 368 51.82 -53.68 18.51
CA GLY A 368 51.76 -52.24 18.77
C GLY A 368 51.67 -51.33 17.53
N VAL A 369 51.42 -51.87 16.33
CA VAL A 369 51.17 -51.06 15.12
C VAL A 369 49.73 -50.51 15.10
N ASN A 370 49.61 -49.20 14.84
CA ASN A 370 48.34 -48.53 14.61
C ASN A 370 48.00 -48.47 13.12
N TYR A 371 46.74 -48.76 12.81
CA TYR A 371 46.15 -48.64 11.49
C TYR A 371 45.07 -47.56 11.52
N THR A 372 45.01 -46.75 10.48
CA THR A 372 43.95 -45.78 10.24
C THR A 372 43.12 -46.26 9.05
N PHE A 373 41.80 -46.26 9.21
CA PHE A 373 40.82 -46.55 8.19
C PHE A 373 40.06 -45.28 7.88
N VAL A 374 40.03 -44.91 6.60
CA VAL A 374 39.24 -43.78 6.10
C VAL A 374 38.20 -44.32 5.13
N VAL A 375 36.94 -43.95 5.31
CA VAL A 375 35.92 -44.13 4.29
C VAL A 375 35.68 -42.82 3.57
N HIS A 376 35.77 -42.84 2.24
CA HIS A 376 35.29 -41.77 1.38
C HIS A 376 33.93 -42.18 0.83
N ILE A 377 32.90 -41.41 1.13
CA ILE A 377 31.57 -41.58 0.53
C ILE A 377 31.36 -40.54 -0.56
N SER A 378 30.70 -40.93 -1.64
CA SER A 378 30.32 -40.01 -2.71
C SER A 378 28.94 -40.32 -3.28
N LYS A 379 28.29 -39.26 -3.77
CA LYS A 379 26.99 -39.32 -4.45
C LYS A 379 26.88 -38.17 -5.45
N GLY A 380 26.90 -38.51 -6.75
CA GLY A 380 27.06 -37.51 -7.80
C GLY A 380 28.40 -36.78 -7.65
N SER A 381 28.37 -35.45 -7.60
CA SER A 381 29.55 -34.59 -7.36
C SER A 381 29.89 -34.40 -5.88
N ARG A 382 29.00 -34.79 -4.95
CA ARG A 382 29.17 -34.57 -3.51
C ARG A 382 30.02 -35.67 -2.89
N GLN A 383 30.91 -35.29 -1.97
CA GLN A 383 31.82 -36.20 -1.28
C GLN A 383 31.94 -35.86 0.20
N SER A 384 32.25 -36.86 1.03
CA SER A 384 32.55 -36.71 2.46
C SER A 384 33.43 -37.86 2.93
N SER A 385 34.10 -37.71 4.06
CA SER A 385 34.94 -38.76 4.62
C SER A 385 34.88 -38.81 6.13
N ALA A 386 35.07 -40.01 6.68
CA ALA A 386 35.24 -40.26 8.10
C ALA A 386 36.41 -41.20 8.29
N ASP A 387 37.06 -41.13 9.46
CA ASP A 387 38.18 -41.99 9.81
C ASP A 387 38.01 -42.64 11.19
N THR A 388 38.66 -43.78 11.36
CA THR A 388 38.76 -44.50 12.64
C THR A 388 40.11 -45.22 12.69
N TRP A 389 40.52 -45.66 13.88
CA TRP A 389 41.82 -46.31 14.07
C TRP A 389 41.69 -47.63 14.84
N LEU A 390 42.71 -48.48 14.72
CA LEU A 390 42.82 -49.79 15.38
C LEU A 390 44.28 -50.05 15.79
N THR A 391 44.49 -50.66 16.95
CA THR A 391 45.81 -51.17 17.36
C THR A 391 45.80 -52.70 17.41
N ILE A 392 46.79 -53.35 16.77
CA ILE A 392 46.95 -54.81 16.81
C ILE A 392 48.01 -55.17 17.86
N PHE A 393 47.69 -56.09 18.75
CA PHE A 393 48.66 -56.69 19.67
C PHE A 393 48.84 -58.16 19.33
N ASP A 394 50.09 -58.62 19.29
CA ASP A 394 50.37 -60.04 19.36
C ASP A 394 50.08 -60.49 20.80
N SER A 395 49.13 -61.39 20.99
CA SER A 395 49.15 -62.20 22.21
C SER A 395 48.92 -63.67 21.87
N PRO A 396 49.71 -64.59 22.45
CA PRO A 396 49.21 -65.91 22.77
C PRO A 396 48.34 -65.78 24.03
N SER A 397 47.18 -66.41 24.05
CA SER A 397 46.39 -66.54 25.27
C SER A 397 47.21 -67.21 26.39
N PRO A 398 47.34 -66.65 27.60
CA PRO A 398 47.64 -67.46 28.76
C PRO A 398 46.32 -67.96 29.34
N VAL A 399 46.08 -69.27 29.25
CA VAL A 399 45.11 -69.92 30.15
C VAL A 399 45.71 -69.83 31.55
N VAL A 400 45.24 -68.88 32.36
CA VAL A 400 45.51 -68.87 33.79
C VAL A 400 44.32 -69.50 34.48
N THR A 401 44.41 -70.81 34.73
CA THR A 401 43.62 -71.45 35.79
C THR A 401 44.18 -70.98 37.13
N MET A 402 43.45 -70.11 37.84
CA MET A 402 43.66 -69.92 39.27
C MET A 402 42.72 -70.84 40.03
N GLU A 403 43.28 -71.90 40.63
CA GLU A 403 42.62 -72.62 41.72
C GLU A 403 42.59 -71.71 42.96
N PRO A 404 41.50 -71.71 43.75
CA PRO A 404 41.44 -70.93 44.98
C PRO A 404 42.37 -71.53 46.04
N HIS A 405 43.35 -70.75 46.49
CA HIS A 405 44.16 -71.10 47.66
C HIS A 405 43.38 -70.79 48.94
N VAL A 406 43.10 -71.83 49.74
CA VAL A 406 42.52 -71.71 51.08
C VAL A 406 43.68 -71.56 52.08
N GLU A 407 43.76 -70.41 52.74
CA GLU A 407 44.55 -70.27 53.96
C GLU A 407 43.72 -69.58 55.06
N LYS A 408 43.61 -70.26 56.20
CA LYS A 408 42.80 -69.87 57.37
C LYS A 408 43.43 -68.68 58.08
N VAL A 409 42.63 -67.65 58.40
CA VAL A 409 43.02 -66.62 59.38
C VAL A 409 41.91 -66.46 60.43
N GLY A 410 42.36 -66.35 61.68
CA GLY A 410 41.60 -66.58 62.91
C GLY A 410 40.65 -65.47 63.37
N ARG A 411 40.02 -65.77 64.51
CA ARG A 411 38.92 -65.09 65.21
C ARG A 411 39.01 -63.55 65.26
N PRO A 412 37.89 -62.83 65.08
CA PRO A 412 37.74 -61.47 65.55
C PRO A 412 37.30 -61.43 67.03
N ALA A 413 37.95 -60.57 67.81
CA ALA A 413 37.54 -60.16 69.15
C ALA A 413 36.41 -59.13 69.09
N GLN A 414 35.53 -59.19 70.09
CA GLN A 414 34.35 -58.31 70.29
C GLN A 414 34.70 -56.82 70.39
N PRO A 415 33.75 -55.95 70.00
CA PRO A 415 33.53 -54.68 70.66
C PRO A 415 32.20 -54.63 71.43
N HIS A 416 32.26 -53.87 72.52
CA HIS A 416 31.25 -53.59 73.53
C HIS A 416 29.98 -52.88 73.01
N MET A 417 28.87 -53.16 73.70
CA MET A 417 27.60 -52.40 73.67
C MET A 417 27.78 -50.92 74.05
N ALA A 418 27.03 -50.06 73.36
CA ALA A 418 26.39 -48.87 73.96
C ALA A 418 25.01 -48.69 73.31
N ALA A 419 24.02 -48.42 74.14
CA ALA A 419 22.59 -48.45 73.84
C ALA A 419 21.93 -47.08 74.06
N VAL A 420 20.69 -46.97 73.54
CA VAL A 420 19.59 -46.05 73.94
C VAL A 420 19.74 -44.59 73.46
N GLY A 421 18.72 -43.87 72.99
CA GLY A 421 17.27 -44.05 72.78
C GLY A 421 16.82 -43.02 71.71
N GLY A 422 15.65 -43.09 71.08
CA GLY A 422 14.32 -43.07 71.69
C GLY A 422 13.65 -41.73 71.41
N VAL A 423 12.95 -41.64 70.27
CA VAL A 423 11.56 -41.17 70.00
C VAL A 423 11.47 -40.80 68.52
#